data_AF-A0A1X7URV9-F1
#
_entry.id   AF-A0A1X7URV9-F1
#
_cell.length_a   1.000
_cell.length_b   1.000
_cell.length_c   1.000
_cell.angle_alpha   90.00
_cell.angle_beta   90.00
_cell.angle_gamma   90.00
#
_symmetry.space_group_name_H-M   'P 1'
#
loop_
_entity.id
_entity.type
_entity.pdbx_description
1 polymer ?
#
loop_
_entity_poly.entity_id
_entity_poly.type
_entity_poly.pdbx_seq_one_letter_code
_entity_poly.pdbx_strand_id
1 'polypeptide(L)'
;EYPFKLDSFQRKAIQCIENNQSVLVSAHTSAGKTVVAEYAIAVSLRDRQRVIYTTPLKALSNQKYREMYEEFKDVGLMTGDTTINPTASCIVMTTEILRSMLYRGSE
;
A
#
# COMPACT_ATOMS: atom_id res chain seq x y z
N GLU A 1 -5.37 15.40 -0.99
CA GLU A 1 -5.02 16.48 -0.03
C GLU A 1 -5.73 16.14 1.29
N TYR A 2 -5.06 16.25 2.44
CA TYR A 2 -5.68 15.87 3.73
C TYR A 2 -6.35 17.07 4.39
N PRO A 3 -7.52 16.91 5.03
CA PRO A 3 -8.23 18.01 5.72
C PRO A 3 -7.59 18.40 7.06
N PHE A 4 -6.46 17.79 7.43
CA PHE A 4 -5.74 18.01 8.68
C PHE A 4 -4.26 18.26 8.41
N LYS A 5 -3.60 18.89 9.39
CA LYS A 5 -2.16 19.15 9.32
C LYS A 5 -1.39 17.87 9.58
N LEU A 6 -0.44 17.57 8.71
CA LEU A 6 0.42 16.40 8.86
C LEU A 6 1.43 16.57 10.00
N ASP A 7 1.60 15.51 10.77
CA ASP A 7 2.59 15.43 11.83
C ASP A 7 4.02 15.49 11.28
N SER A 8 4.99 15.83 12.13
CA SER A 8 6.39 15.97 11.74
C SER A 8 6.96 14.67 11.14
N PHE A 9 6.61 13.51 11.69
CA PHE A 9 7.08 12.23 11.18
C PHE A 9 6.48 11.88 9.82
N GLN A 10 5.19 12.21 9.59
CA GLN A 10 4.51 12.00 8.31
C GLN A 10 5.16 12.86 7.22
N ARG A 11 5.38 14.15 7.49
CA ARG A 11 6.05 15.08 6.56
C ARG A 11 7.46 14.61 6.21
N LYS A 12 8.24 14.16 7.21
CA LYS A 12 9.59 13.64 6.98
C LYS A 12 9.58 12.37 6.12
N ALA A 13 8.66 11.44 6.38
CA ALA A 13 8.51 10.23 5.59
C ALA A 13 8.11 10.53 4.14
N ILE A 14 7.17 11.47 3.93
CA ILE A 14 6.76 11.96 2.61
C ILE A 14 7.96 12.54 1.85
N GLN A 15 8.78 13.36 2.51
CA GLN A 15 9.98 13.93 1.90
C GLN A 15 10.99 12.85 1.48
N CYS A 16 11.18 11.81 2.29
CA CYS A 16 12.01 10.66 1.91
C CYS A 16 11.46 9.93 0.68
N ILE A 17 10.14 9.73 0.61
CA ILE A 17 9.49 9.08 -0.53
C ILE A 17 9.66 9.92 -1.82
N GLU A 18 9.45 11.23 -1.77
CA GLU A 18 9.69 12.13 -2.91
C GLU A 18 11.15 12.12 -3.38
N ASN A 19 12.09 11.91 -2.47
CA ASN A 19 13.51 11.75 -2.80
C ASN A 19 13.85 10.33 -3.30
N ASN A 20 12.85 9.50 -3.60
CA ASN A 20 13.00 8.10 -4.01
C ASN A 20 13.81 7.25 -3.00
N GLN A 21 13.59 7.49 -1.70
CA GLN A 21 14.24 6.77 -0.61
C GLN A 21 13.27 5.82 0.09
N SER A 22 13.77 4.67 0.55
CA SER A 22 12.98 3.77 1.42
C SER A 22 12.83 4.35 2.82
N VAL A 23 11.68 4.11 3.45
CA VAL A 23 11.36 4.62 4.80
C VAL A 23 10.85 3.50 5.71
N LEU A 24 11.31 3.51 6.96
CA LEU A 24 10.75 2.73 8.06
C LEU A 24 10.06 3.67 9.04
N VAL A 25 8.74 3.54 9.19
CA VAL A 25 7.96 4.35 10.13
C VAL A 25 7.62 3.54 11.38
N SER A 26 8.32 3.83 12.47
CA SER A 26 8.01 3.28 13.79
C SER A 26 7.17 4.27 14.60
N ALA A 27 5.86 4.01 14.68
CA ALA A 27 4.91 4.81 15.45
C ALA A 27 3.80 3.91 15.99
N HIS A 28 3.13 4.31 17.08
CA HIS A 28 2.03 3.56 17.67
C HIS A 28 0.87 3.36 16.67
N THR A 29 0.06 2.32 16.89
CA THR A 29 -1.26 2.21 16.23
C THR A 29 -2.06 3.49 16.53
N SER A 30 -2.94 3.88 15.61
CA SER A 30 -3.68 5.17 15.58
C SER A 30 -2.86 6.45 15.41
N ALA A 31 -1.53 6.41 15.35
CA ALA A 31 -0.70 7.60 15.08
C ALA A 31 -0.77 8.14 13.63
N GLY A 32 -1.60 7.57 12.75
CA GLY A 32 -1.74 8.04 11.36
C GLY A 32 -0.65 7.54 10.40
N LYS A 33 -0.07 6.37 10.64
CA LYS A 33 0.89 5.73 9.70
C LYS A 33 0.31 5.52 8.29
N THR A 34 -1.00 5.36 8.18
CA THR A 34 -1.71 5.15 6.90
C THR A 34 -1.41 6.25 5.89
N VAL A 35 -1.28 7.51 6.34
CA VAL A 35 -0.95 8.67 5.50
C VAL A 35 0.33 8.43 4.69
N VAL A 36 1.35 7.85 5.31
CA VAL A 36 2.64 7.58 4.64
C VAL A 36 2.48 6.53 3.55
N ALA A 37 1.68 5.49 3.82
CA ALA A 37 1.41 4.43 2.85
C ALA A 37 0.55 4.93 1.67
N GLU A 38 -0.50 5.68 1.96
CA GLU A 38 -1.36 6.31 0.94
C GLU A 38 -0.57 7.25 0.04
N TYR A 39 0.35 8.04 0.61
CA TYR A 39 1.24 8.88 -0.16
C TYR A 39 2.16 8.08 -1.09
N ALA A 40 2.77 7.00 -0.60
CA ALA A 40 3.61 6.13 -1.42
C ALA A 40 2.82 5.52 -2.60
N ILE A 41 1.56 5.12 -2.37
CA ILE A 41 0.66 4.63 -3.41
C ILE A 41 0.38 5.74 -4.43
N ALA A 42 -0.01 6.93 -3.97
CA ALA A 42 -0.33 8.06 -4.85
C ALA A 42 0.86 8.46 -5.75
N VAL A 43 2.08 8.50 -5.19
CA VAL A 43 3.31 8.78 -5.96
C VAL A 43 3.57 7.69 -7.00
N SER A 44 3.45 6.42 -6.61
CA SER A 44 3.64 5.29 -7.54
C SER A 44 2.66 5.36 -8.71
N LEU A 45 1.38 5.65 -8.43
CA LEU A 45 0.33 5.77 -9.44
C LEU A 45 0.54 6.99 -10.35
N ARG A 46 0.93 8.14 -9.78
CA ARG A 46 1.31 9.35 -10.54
C ARG A 46 2.41 9.03 -11.55
N ASP A 47 3.39 8.22 -11.12
CA ASP A 47 4.57 7.86 -11.89
C ASP A 47 4.35 6.60 -12.76
N ARG A 48 3.09 6.15 -12.90
CA ARG A 48 2.65 4.99 -13.69
C ARG A 48 3.34 3.67 -13.31
N GLN A 49 3.68 3.53 -12.03
CA GLN A 49 4.24 2.32 -11.45
C GLN A 49 3.15 1.49 -10.78
N ARG A 50 3.43 0.20 -10.59
CA ARG A 50 2.58 -0.69 -9.79
C ARG A 50 3.05 -0.70 -8.34
N VAL A 51 2.11 -0.78 -7.40
CA VAL A 51 2.39 -0.85 -5.97
C VAL A 51 1.76 -2.10 -5.37
N ILE A 52 2.49 -2.73 -4.44
CA ILE A 52 2.01 -3.88 -3.67
C ILE A 52 1.89 -3.44 -2.21
N TYR A 53 0.69 -3.55 -1.66
CA TYR A 53 0.42 -3.34 -0.25
C TYR A 53 0.24 -4.68 0.46
N THR A 54 1.17 -5.02 1.35
CA THR A 54 1.12 -6.29 2.07
C THR A 54 0.50 -6.15 3.45
N THR A 55 -0.26 -7.17 3.84
CA THR A 55 -0.80 -7.32 5.20
C THR A 55 -0.51 -8.73 5.72
N PRO A 56 -0.35 -8.93 7.04
CA PRO A 56 -0.05 -10.27 7.58
C PRO A 56 -1.29 -11.17 7.67
N LEU A 57 -2.50 -10.63 7.52
CA LEU A 57 -3.75 -11.37 7.70
C LEU A 57 -4.74 -11.05 6.58
N LYS A 58 -5.37 -12.09 6.04
CA LYS A 58 -6.41 -11.99 5.01
C LYS A 58 -7.54 -11.02 5.38
N ALA A 59 -8.01 -11.06 6.63
CA ALA A 59 -9.07 -10.17 7.10
C ALA A 59 -8.66 -8.69 6.99
N LEU A 60 -7.40 -8.37 7.29
CA LEU A 60 -6.84 -7.04 7.12
C LEU A 60 -6.66 -6.68 5.64
N SER A 61 -6.29 -7.65 4.78
CA SER A 61 -6.26 -7.44 3.33
C SER A 61 -7.62 -7.01 2.79
N ASN A 62 -8.70 -7.68 3.21
CA ASN A 62 -10.06 -7.32 2.78
C ASN A 62 -10.49 -5.94 3.26
N GLN A 63 -10.15 -5.59 4.51
CA GLN A 63 -10.41 -4.25 5.03
C GLN A 63 -9.65 -3.19 4.22
N LYS A 64 -8.34 -3.37 4.03
CA LYS A 64 -7.48 -2.42 3.32
C LYS A 64 -7.83 -2.31 1.85
N TYR A 65 -8.23 -3.40 1.20
CA TYR A 65 -8.75 -3.37 -0.16
C TYR A 65 -9.95 -2.43 -0.27
N ARG A 66 -10.94 -2.51 0.62
CA ARG A 66 -12.11 -1.62 0.59
C ARG A 66 -11.73 -0.15 0.79
N GLU A 67 -10.92 0.12 1.82
CA GLU A 67 -10.44 1.48 2.11
C GLU A 67 -9.66 2.07 0.91
N MET A 68 -8.77 1.29 0.31
CA MET A 68 -7.98 1.75 -0.84
C MET A 68 -8.79 1.84 -2.13
N TYR A 69 -9.77 0.95 -2.33
CA TYR A 69 -10.64 1.00 -3.49
C TYR A 69 -11.53 2.26 -3.45
N GLU A 70 -11.97 2.68 -2.27
CA GLU A 70 -12.69 3.94 -2.10
C GLU A 70 -11.85 5.15 -2.52
N GLU A 71 -10.57 5.17 -2.16
CA GLU A 71 -9.64 6.27 -2.44
C GLU A 71 -9.10 6.27 -3.89
N PHE A 72 -8.57 5.14 -4.37
CA PHE A 72 -7.78 5.07 -5.61
C PHE A 72 -8.51 4.44 -6.80
N LYS A 73 -9.63 3.73 -6.57
CA LYS A 73 -10.45 3.00 -7.57
C LYS A 73 -9.75 1.84 -8.31
N ASP A 74 -8.54 2.02 -8.81
CA ASP A 74 -7.77 0.96 -9.49
C ASP A 74 -6.97 0.12 -8.48
N VAL A 75 -7.70 -0.68 -7.71
CA VAL A 75 -7.15 -1.55 -6.67
C VAL A 75 -7.60 -2.99 -6.89
N GLY A 76 -6.65 -3.93 -6.75
CA GLY A 76 -6.87 -5.36 -6.77
C GLY A 76 -6.61 -5.99 -5.40
N LEU A 77 -7.07 -7.23 -5.24
CA LEU A 77 -6.88 -8.05 -4.05
C LEU A 77 -6.34 -9.42 -4.45
N MET A 78 -5.26 -9.87 -3.82
CA MET A 78 -4.76 -11.24 -3.98
C MET A 78 -4.56 -11.89 -2.61
N THR A 79 -5.36 -12.91 -2.33
CA THR A 79 -5.27 -13.73 -1.12
C THR A 79 -5.20 -15.20 -1.54
N GLY A 80 -5.01 -16.12 -0.59
CA GLY A 80 -4.91 -17.55 -0.90
C GLY A 80 -6.17 -18.16 -1.54
N ASP A 81 -7.32 -17.53 -1.35
CA ASP A 81 -8.62 -18.02 -1.80
C ASP A 81 -9.34 -17.08 -2.77
N THR A 82 -9.08 -15.77 -2.69
CA THR A 82 -9.78 -14.77 -3.49
C THR A 82 -8.78 -13.92 -4.26
N THR A 83 -9.01 -13.78 -5.58
CA THR A 83 -8.29 -12.86 -6.47
C THR A 83 -9.27 -11.94 -7.17
N ILE A 84 -9.05 -10.63 -7.07
CA ILE A 84 -9.89 -9.58 -7.67
C ILE A 84 -8.96 -8.61 -8.39
N ASN A 85 -9.25 -8.30 -9.66
CA ASN A 85 -8.50 -7.35 -10.50
C ASN A 85 -6.96 -7.47 -10.34
N PRO A 86 -6.35 -8.63 -10.68
CA PRO A 86 -4.89 -8.84 -10.49
C PRO A 86 -4.04 -7.93 -11.38
N THR A 87 -4.65 -7.30 -12.38
CA THR A 87 -4.03 -6.34 -13.30
C THR A 87 -4.04 -4.90 -12.79
N ALA A 88 -4.64 -4.64 -11.62
CA ALA A 88 -4.69 -3.29 -11.05
C ALA A 88 -3.29 -2.71 -10.80
N SER A 89 -3.22 -1.38 -10.80
CA SER A 89 -2.00 -0.65 -10.49
C SER A 89 -1.62 -0.75 -9.01
N CYS A 90 -2.61 -0.84 -8.10
CA CYS A 90 -2.38 -1.12 -6.68
C CYS A 90 -2.93 -2.50 -6.30
N ILE A 91 -2.09 -3.39 -5.77
CA ILE A 91 -2.52 -4.73 -5.33
C ILE A 91 -2.37 -4.87 -3.82
N VAL A 92 -3.49 -5.11 -3.13
CA VAL A 92 -3.48 -5.53 -1.73
C VAL A 92 -3.33 -7.03 -1.66
N MET A 93 -2.37 -7.54 -0.89
CA MET A 93 -2.17 -8.99 -0.74
C MET A 93 -1.61 -9.38 0.63
N THR A 94 -1.55 -10.69 0.90
CA THR A 94 -0.81 -11.17 2.07
C THR A 94 0.69 -11.33 1.77
N THR A 95 1.51 -11.35 2.82
CA THR A 95 2.95 -11.60 2.70
C THR A 95 3.28 -12.96 2.07
N GLU A 96 2.46 -13.99 2.33
CA GLU A 96 2.64 -15.33 1.76
C GLU A 96 2.39 -15.35 0.26
N ILE A 97 1.42 -14.57 -0.23
CA ILE A 97 1.14 -14.43 -1.66
C ILE A 97 2.30 -13.75 -2.36
N LEU A 98 2.80 -12.63 -1.83
CA LEU A 98 3.98 -11.97 -2.38
C LEU A 98 5.17 -12.93 -2.42
N ARG A 99 5.43 -13.66 -1.33
CA ARG A 99 6.49 -14.66 -1.26
C ARG A 99 6.32 -15.75 -2.32
N SER A 100 5.09 -16.26 -2.51
CA SER A 100 4.79 -17.27 -3.54
C SER A 100 5.07 -16.75 -4.95
N MET A 101 4.70 -15.51 -5.24
CA MET A 101 5.00 -14.86 -6.53
C MET A 101 6.51 -14.74 -6.77
N LEU A 102 7.28 -14.35 -5.75
CA LEU A 102 8.74 -14.26 -5.83
C LEU A 102 9.39 -15.64 -6.09
N TYR A 103 8.89 -16.71 -5.47
CA TYR A 103 9.42 -18.06 -5.70
C TYR A 103 9.07 -18.64 -7.05
N ARG A 104 7.90 -18.32 -7.60
CA ARG A 104 7.47 -18.83 -8.90
C ARG A 104 8.25 -18.21 -10.05
N GLY A 105 8.91 -17.06 -9.82
CA GLY A 105 9.39 -16.20 -10.89
C GLY A 105 8.18 -15.62 -11.61
N SER A 106 7.97 -14.32 -11.49
CA SER A 106 6.90 -13.63 -12.21
C SER A 106 7.10 -13.85 -13.72
N GLU A 107 6.37 -14.82 -14.30
CA GLU A 107 6.10 -14.90 -15.75
C GLU A 107 5.43 -13.60 -16.23
#